data_AF-A0A932Y5L4-F1
#
_entry.id   AF-A0A932Y5L4-F1
#
_cell.length_a   1.000
_cell.length_b   1.000
_cell.length_c   1.000
_cell.angle_alpha   90.00
_cell.angle_beta   90.00
_cell.angle_gamma   90.00
#
_symmetry.space_group_name_H-M   'P 1'
#
loop_
_entity.id
_entity.type
_entity.pdbx_description
1 polymer ?
#
loop_
_entity_poly.entity_id
_entity_poly.type
_entity_poly.pdbx_seq_one_letter_code
_entity_poly.pdbx_strand_id
1 'polypeptide(L)'
;MAKILKNLERIIVLPLLFLLWVYQKTISPDHGLPRVFFPYGYCKFYPSCSMYAREVLKNEGLRGTAKITRRLLACNPRSLGGVDLP
;
A
#
# COMPACT_ATOMS: atom_id res chain seq x y z
N MET A 1 16.30 24.05 3.90
CA MET A 1 14.90 23.77 3.48
C MET A 1 14.59 22.28 3.28
N ALA A 2 15.41 21.49 2.55
CA ALA A 2 15.13 20.07 2.30
C ALA A 2 14.98 19.18 3.55
N LYS A 3 15.70 19.50 4.65
CA LYS A 3 15.63 18.74 5.91
C LYS A 3 14.32 18.95 6.67
N ILE A 4 13.77 20.17 6.61
CA ILE A 4 12.48 20.52 7.24
C ILE A 4 11.32 19.86 6.49
N LEU A 5 11.33 19.93 5.15
CA LEU A 5 10.36 19.19 4.32
C LEU A 5 10.40 17.69 4.57
N LYS A 6 11.59 17.06 4.62
CA LYS A 6 11.72 15.62 4.94
C LYS A 6 11.24 15.27 6.35
N ASN A 7 11.43 16.15 7.33
CA ASN A 7 10.92 15.93 8.69
C ASN A 7 9.40 16.05 8.73
N LEU A 8 8.82 17.01 8.01
CA LEU A 8 7.38 17.20 7.90
C LEU A 8 6.71 16.03 7.17
N GLU A 9 7.31 15.56 6.07
CA GLU A 9 6.86 14.36 5.34
C GLU A 9 6.88 13.13 6.24
N ARG A 10 7.92 12.93 7.07
CA ARG A 10 7.98 11.82 8.03
C ARG A 10 6.87 11.88 9.08
N ILE A 11 6.56 13.06 9.59
CA ILE A 11 5.47 13.25 10.57
C ILE A 11 4.12 12.83 9.98
N ILE A 12 3.90 13.03 8.68
CA ILE A 12 2.67 12.64 7.99
C ILE A 12 2.70 11.17 7.56
N VAL A 13 3.83 10.67 7.07
CA VAL A 13 3.97 9.31 6.55
C VAL A 13 3.96 8.26 7.67
N LEU A 14 4.53 8.56 8.84
CA LEU A 14 4.55 7.62 9.97
C LEU A 14 3.15 7.18 10.43
N PRO A 15 2.18 8.07 10.70
CA PRO A 15 0.82 7.66 11.04
C PRO A 15 0.16 6.93 9.87
N LEU A 16 0.38 7.33 8.60
CA LEU A 16 -0.14 6.61 7.44
C LEU A 16 0.38 5.16 7.36
N LEU A 17 1.68 4.95 7.60
CA LEU A 17 2.30 3.62 7.66
C LEU A 17 1.74 2.81 8.83
N PHE A 18 1.51 3.44 9.98
CA PHE A 18 0.89 2.79 11.13
C PHE A 18 -0.55 2.35 10.82
N LEU A 19 -1.37 3.21 10.22
CA LEU A 19 -2.73 2.87 9.78
C LEU A 19 -2.72 1.74 8.75
N LEU A 20 -1.84 1.78 7.76
CA LEU A 20 -1.66 0.71 6.77
C LEU A 20 -1.26 -0.61 7.44
N TRP A 21 -0.39 -0.57 8.45
CA TRP A 21 0.03 -1.76 9.18
C TRP A 21 -1.12 -2.37 10.01
N VAL A 22 -1.88 -1.54 10.73
CA VAL A 22 -3.08 -1.98 11.47
C VAL A 22 -4.09 -2.59 10.51
N TYR A 23 -4.36 -1.92 9.37
CA TYR A 23 -5.25 -2.44 8.33
C TYR A 23 -4.77 -3.79 7.78
N GLN A 24 -3.48 -3.93 7.46
CA GLN A 24 -2.88 -5.18 6.99
C GLN A 24 -3.04 -6.33 7.98
N LYS A 25 -2.95 -6.05 9.28
CA LYS A 25 -3.06 -7.07 10.33
C LYS A 25 -4.50 -7.44 10.71
N THR A 26 -5.44 -6.50 10.59
CA THR A 26 -6.81 -6.69 11.10
C THR A 26 -7.82 -7.00 10.00
N ILE A 27 -7.90 -6.14 8.98
CA ILE A 27 -9.02 -6.11 8.03
C ILE A 27 -8.60 -6.58 6.63
N SER A 28 -7.30 -6.54 6.30
CA SER A 28 -6.84 -6.85 4.94
C SER A 28 -7.19 -8.30 4.55
N PRO A 29 -7.93 -8.48 3.43
CA PRO A 29 -8.24 -9.81 2.91
C PRO A 29 -7.00 -10.61 2.50
N ASP A 30 -5.93 -9.91 2.11
CA ASP A 30 -4.71 -10.52 1.59
C ASP A 30 -3.69 -10.88 2.69
N HIS A 31 -3.67 -10.14 3.82
CA HIS A 31 -2.61 -10.24 4.84
C HIS A 31 -3.12 -10.51 6.27
N GLY A 32 -4.38 -10.21 6.55
CA GLY A 32 -4.96 -10.26 7.88
C GLY A 32 -5.75 -11.53 8.16
N LEU A 33 -6.53 -11.49 9.24
CA LEU A 33 -7.48 -12.55 9.64
C LEU A 33 -8.45 -12.98 8.51
N PRO A 34 -8.96 -12.08 7.64
CA PRO A 34 -9.90 -12.47 6.59
C PRO A 34 -9.29 -13.31 5.47
N ARG A 35 -7.97 -13.51 5.44
CA ARG A 35 -7.30 -14.42 4.50
C ARG A 35 -7.81 -15.86 4.60
N VAL A 36 -8.32 -16.27 5.76
CA VAL A 36 -8.96 -17.59 5.95
C VAL A 36 -10.22 -17.73 5.09
N PHE A 37 -10.96 -16.64 4.87
CA PHE A 37 -12.15 -16.62 4.02
C PHE A 37 -11.83 -16.36 2.54
N PHE A 38 -10.67 -15.76 2.24
CA PHE A 38 -10.20 -15.45 0.88
C PHE A 38 -8.82 -16.07 0.63
N PRO A 39 -8.72 -17.41 0.48
CA PRO A 39 -7.44 -18.12 0.41
C PRO A 39 -6.58 -17.72 -0.80
N TYR A 40 -7.21 -17.26 -1.89
CA TYR A 40 -6.55 -16.83 -3.12
C TYR A 40 -6.19 -15.33 -3.15
N GLY A 41 -6.50 -14.58 -2.09
CA GLY A 41 -6.34 -13.12 -2.06
C GLY A 41 -7.38 -12.38 -2.92
N TYR A 42 -7.56 -11.10 -2.64
CA TYR A 42 -8.43 -10.19 -3.39
C TYR A 42 -7.63 -9.29 -4.34
N CYS A 43 -6.38 -8.97 -3.97
CA CYS A 43 -5.53 -8.12 -4.78
C CYS A 43 -4.97 -8.90 -5.98
N LYS A 44 -5.14 -8.34 -7.18
CA LYS A 44 -4.65 -8.95 -8.42
C LYS A 44 -3.17 -8.71 -8.70
N PHE A 45 -2.52 -7.85 -7.93
CA PHE A 45 -1.13 -7.51 -8.14
C PHE A 45 -0.23 -8.10 -7.05
N TYR A 46 1.00 -8.42 -7.41
CA TYR A 46 2.05 -8.84 -6.48
C TYR A 46 3.20 -7.81 -6.45
N PRO A 47 3.63 -7.35 -5.27
CA PRO A 47 2.97 -7.52 -3.98
C PRO A 47 1.58 -6.83 -3.97
N SER A 48 0.74 -7.15 -2.97
CA SER A 48 -0.61 -6.55 -2.88
C SER A 48 -0.56 -5.02 -2.87
N CYS A 49 -1.65 -4.35 -3.27
CA CYS A 49 -1.76 -2.89 -3.29
C CYS A 49 -1.42 -2.25 -1.93
N SER A 50 -1.81 -2.89 -0.81
CA SER A 50 -1.48 -2.38 0.53
C SER A 50 0.01 -2.47 0.83
N MET A 51 0.67 -3.54 0.39
CA MET A 51 2.11 -3.74 0.53
C MET A 51 2.91 -2.79 -0.35
N TYR A 52 2.50 -2.67 -1.62
CA TYR A 52 3.04 -1.69 -2.55
C TYR A 52 2.93 -0.27 -1.98
N ALA A 53 1.76 0.11 -1.46
CA ALA A 53 1.56 1.41 -0.83
C ALA A 53 2.51 1.65 0.34
N ARG A 54 2.71 0.64 1.19
CA ARG A 54 3.63 0.70 2.34
C ARG A 54 5.08 0.90 1.90
N GLU A 55 5.54 0.18 0.88
CA GLU A 55 6.90 0.28 0.35
C GLU A 55 7.14 1.61 -0.37
N VAL A 56 6.20 2.05 -1.21
CA VAL A 56 6.27 3.36 -1.87
C VAL A 56 6.29 4.49 -0.84
N LEU A 57 5.42 4.46 0.18
CA LEU A 57 5.44 5.49 1.23
C LEU A 57 6.76 5.46 2.02
N LYS A 58 7.36 4.30 2.25
CA LYS A 58 8.64 4.18 2.94
C LYS A 58 9.81 4.72 2.12
N ASN A 59 9.81 4.48 0.81
CA ASN A 59 10.92 4.84 -0.09
C ASN A 59 10.78 6.25 -0.68
N GLU A 60 9.58 6.63 -1.09
CA GLU A 60 9.28 7.88 -1.83
C GLU A 60 8.44 8.88 -1.04
N GLY A 61 7.90 8.48 0.13
CA GLY A 61 7.03 9.33 0.93
C GLY A 61 5.77 9.76 0.18
N LEU A 62 5.34 11.00 0.38
CA LEU A 62 4.12 11.53 -0.25
C LEU A 62 4.22 11.67 -1.77
N ARG A 63 5.43 11.73 -2.34
CA ARG A 63 5.63 11.83 -3.80
C ARG A 63 5.16 10.57 -4.52
N GLY A 64 5.24 9.43 -3.85
CA GLY A 64 4.78 8.15 -4.37
C GLY A 64 3.26 7.98 -4.37
N THR A 65 2.48 8.91 -3.80
CA THR A 65 1.01 8.82 -3.73
C THR A 65 0.39 8.63 -5.12
N ALA A 66 0.91 9.28 -6.15
CA ALA A 66 0.40 9.11 -7.53
C ALA A 66 0.55 7.66 -8.03
N LYS A 67 1.67 6.99 -7.72
CA LYS A 67 1.92 5.58 -8.08
C LYS A 67 0.93 4.66 -7.36
N ILE A 68 0.73 4.91 -6.05
CA ILE A 68 -0.20 4.15 -5.21
C ILE A 68 -1.64 4.27 -5.74
N THR A 69 -2.10 5.50 -6.00
CA THR A 69 -3.44 5.77 -6.51
C THR A 69 -3.65 5.14 -7.87
N ARG A 70 -2.69 5.29 -8.80
CA ARG A 70 -2.76 4.65 -10.13
C ARG A 70 -2.93 3.13 -9.99
N ARG A 71 -2.16 2.50 -9.10
CA ARG A 71 -2.24 1.06 -8.88
C ARG A 71 -3.56 0.62 -8.24
N LEU A 72 -4.07 1.37 -7.27
CA LEU A 72 -5.39 1.10 -6.68
C LEU A 72 -6.51 1.15 -7.73
N LEU A 73 -6.49 2.16 -8.60
CA LEU A 73 -7.46 2.28 -9.70
C LEU A 73 -7.33 1.13 -10.72
N ALA A 74 -6.11 0.69 -10.99
CA ALA A 74 -5.85 -0.47 -11.85
C ALA A 74 -6.25 -1.81 -11.19
N CYS A 75 -6.38 -1.87 -9.87
CA CYS A 75 -6.73 -3.08 -9.12
C CYS A 75 -8.26 -3.25 -9.03
N ASN A 76 -8.86 -3.71 -10.12
CA ASN A 76 -10.30 -4.01 -10.20
C ASN A 76 -10.56 -5.42 -10.78
N PRO A 77 -11.78 -5.97 -10.69
CA PRO A 77 -12.11 -7.33 -11.16
C PRO A 77 -11.83 -7.59 -12.65
N ARG A 78 -11.76 -6.54 -13.49
CA ARG A 78 -11.44 -6.67 -14.92
C ARG A 78 -9.94 -6.57 -15.22
N SER A 79 -9.13 -6.24 -14.22
CA SER A 79 -7.68 -6.18 -14.38
C SER A 79 -7.11 -7.59 -14.55
N LEU A 80 -6.12 -7.73 -15.41
CA LEU A 80 -5.34 -8.96 -15.53
C LEU A 80 -4.44 -9.18 -14.30
N GLY A 81 -4.15 -8.11 -13.56
CA GLY A 81 -3.19 -8.17 -12.46
C GLY A 81 -1.76 -8.33 -12.95
N GLY A 82 -0.86 -8.75 -12.06
CA GLY A 82 0.53 -9.06 -12.40
C GLY A 82 1.55 -8.65 -11.34
N VAL A 83 2.82 -8.89 -11.64
CA VAL A 83 3.94 -8.46 -10.80
C VAL A 83 4.32 -7.04 -11.16
N ASP A 84 4.25 -6.15 -10.19
CA ASP A 84 4.69 -4.75 -10.33
C ASP A 84 5.33 -4.36 -8.99
N LEU A 85 6.61 -4.00 -9.02
CA LEU A 85 7.43 -3.78 -7.81
C LEU A 85 7.61 -2.27 -7.56
N PRO A 86 7.57 -1.81 -6.30
CA PRO A 86 7.67 -0.39 -5.94
C PRO A 86 9.10 0.17 -6.03
#